data_AF-A0AAN8E6G6-F1
#
_entry.id   AF-A0AAN8E6G6-F1
#
_cell.length_a   1.000
_cell.length_b   1.000
_cell.length_c   1.000
_cell.angle_alpha   90.00
_cell.angle_beta   90.00
_cell.angle_gamma   90.00
#
_symmetry.space_group_name_H-M   'P 1'
#
loop_
_entity.id
_entity.type
_entity.pdbx_description
1 polymer ?
#
loop_
_entity_poly.entity_id
_entity_poly.type
_entity_poly.pdbx_seq_one_letter_code
_entity_poly.pdbx_strand_id
1 'polypeptide(L)'
;MPMNWTQARQRCQSTYTDMVVIQNQRENDYLVSMLPIKNSSPYYWIGVIKKHKNEPWTWIGNNSTWVGEHSWAANEPNNNHSTEVCVEIYVNRGENRGKWNDEKCNARKYPLCYKAQCNETSCERGRCQETINNMTCLCEPGFEGDRCQTPEELPLTNNYTQCNDTSCERGRCQETINNMTCLCEPGFEGDRCQTADELPLTNNYTVQCPPLPRPDNGYLSCFGGNLTFNSTCRYGCSLGFLILGSPEVTCEVTGVWSGPRPTCACN
;
A
#
# COMPACT_ATOMS: atom_id res chain seq x y z
N MET A 1 -43.09 -0.77 -15.44
CA MET A 1 -44.03 -0.61 -14.31
C MET A 1 -43.32 -0.98 -13.02
N PRO A 2 -43.62 -0.33 -11.89
CA PRO A 2 -43.13 -0.73 -10.57
C PRO A 2 -43.65 -2.13 -10.17
N MET A 3 -42.84 -2.90 -9.46
CA MET A 3 -43.15 -4.27 -9.04
C MET A 3 -42.46 -4.62 -7.72
N ASN A 4 -42.86 -5.73 -7.09
CA ASN A 4 -42.18 -6.20 -5.88
C ASN A 4 -40.76 -6.70 -6.21
N TRP A 5 -39.92 -6.86 -5.20
CA TRP A 5 -38.50 -7.17 -5.40
C TRP A 5 -38.30 -8.51 -6.13
N THR A 6 -39.07 -9.56 -5.80
CA THR A 6 -38.97 -10.87 -6.46
C THR A 6 -39.34 -10.79 -7.94
N GLN A 7 -40.41 -10.07 -8.26
CA GLN A 7 -40.83 -9.82 -9.64
C GLN A 7 -39.80 -8.97 -10.40
N ALA A 8 -39.19 -7.98 -9.74
CA ALA A 8 -38.14 -7.14 -10.31
C ALA A 8 -36.93 -8.00 -10.72
N ARG A 9 -36.52 -8.92 -9.85
CA ARG A 9 -35.47 -9.88 -10.14
C ARG A 9 -35.78 -10.76 -11.33
N GLN A 10 -36.94 -11.42 -11.30
CA GLN A 10 -37.40 -12.28 -12.39
C GLN A 10 -37.47 -11.52 -13.72
N ARG A 11 -37.92 -10.27 -13.69
CA ARG A 11 -37.94 -9.40 -14.87
C ARG A 11 -36.53 -9.14 -15.40
N CYS A 12 -35.57 -8.82 -14.54
CA CYS A 12 -34.19 -8.62 -14.98
C CYS A 12 -33.59 -9.90 -15.56
N GLN A 13 -33.77 -11.05 -14.92
CA GLN A 13 -33.26 -12.34 -15.41
C GLN A 13 -33.89 -12.79 -16.74
N SER A 14 -35.13 -12.36 -17.01
CA SER A 14 -35.83 -12.73 -18.26
C SER A 14 -35.34 -12.01 -19.52
N THR A 15 -34.65 -10.88 -19.38
CA THR A 15 -34.30 -9.98 -20.52
C THR A 15 -32.83 -9.53 -20.48
N TYR A 16 -32.25 -9.48 -19.28
CA TYR A 16 -30.88 -9.05 -19.00
C TYR A 16 -30.17 -10.17 -18.22
N THR A 17 -29.14 -9.85 -17.44
CA THR A 17 -28.43 -10.85 -16.62
C THR A 17 -29.11 -11.05 -15.27
N ASP A 18 -29.18 -10.01 -14.43
CA ASP A 18 -29.91 -10.00 -13.17
C ASP A 18 -30.13 -8.54 -12.71
N MET A 19 -30.64 -8.31 -11.49
CA MET A 19 -30.60 -6.97 -10.87
C MET A 19 -29.17 -6.56 -10.55
N VAL A 20 -28.91 -5.25 -10.54
CA VAL A 20 -27.56 -4.70 -10.30
C VAL A 20 -26.95 -5.20 -9.00
N VAL A 21 -25.68 -5.61 -9.09
CA VAL A 21 -24.82 -5.97 -7.97
C VAL A 21 -23.66 -5.01 -7.95
N ILE A 22 -23.66 -4.09 -7.00
CA ILE A 22 -22.72 -2.96 -6.98
C ILE A 22 -21.45 -3.41 -6.23
N GLN A 23 -20.28 -3.17 -6.83
CA GLN A 23 -19.00 -3.65 -6.33
C GLN A 23 -18.22 -2.61 -5.54
N ASN A 24 -18.47 -1.32 -5.77
CA ASN A 24 -17.77 -0.21 -5.11
C ASN A 24 -18.53 1.12 -5.24
N GLN A 25 -18.06 2.14 -4.53
CA GLN A 25 -18.66 3.48 -4.53
C GLN A 25 -18.66 4.13 -5.93
N ARG A 26 -17.60 3.92 -6.72
CA ARG A 26 -17.49 4.52 -8.06
C ARG A 26 -18.58 3.99 -8.99
N GLU A 27 -18.91 2.71 -8.90
CA GLU A 27 -20.03 2.10 -9.62
C GLU A 27 -21.38 2.64 -9.15
N ASN A 28 -21.58 2.79 -7.82
CA ASN A 28 -22.80 3.38 -7.26
C ASN A 28 -23.05 4.79 -7.82
N ASP A 29 -22.03 5.64 -7.77
CA ASP A 29 -22.12 7.03 -8.23
C ASP A 29 -22.38 7.10 -9.74
N TYR A 30 -21.74 6.21 -10.49
CA TYR A 30 -21.96 6.09 -11.92
C TYR A 30 -23.39 5.69 -12.27
N LEU A 31 -23.94 4.65 -11.62
CA LEU A 31 -25.34 4.24 -11.79
C LEU A 31 -26.29 5.43 -11.52
N VAL A 32 -26.07 6.14 -10.43
CA VAL A 32 -26.89 7.28 -10.00
C VAL A 32 -26.78 8.47 -10.97
N SER A 33 -25.64 8.64 -11.64
CA SER A 33 -25.45 9.68 -12.66
C SER A 33 -26.30 9.42 -13.92
N MET A 34 -26.58 8.16 -14.25
CA MET A 34 -27.36 7.77 -15.42
C MET A 34 -28.86 7.66 -15.13
N LEU A 35 -29.25 7.45 -13.88
CA LEU A 35 -30.64 7.19 -13.52
C LEU A 35 -31.50 8.46 -13.57
N PRO A 36 -32.72 8.38 -14.18
CA PRO A 36 -33.66 9.48 -14.18
C PRO A 36 -33.99 9.96 -12.77
N ILE A 37 -33.91 11.28 -12.56
CA ILE A 37 -34.23 11.90 -11.28
C ILE A 37 -35.70 11.69 -10.92
N LYS A 38 -35.98 11.32 -9.66
CA LYS A 38 -37.35 11.19 -9.13
C LYS A 38 -37.53 12.00 -7.85
N ASN A 39 -38.61 12.77 -7.76
CA ASN A 39 -38.88 13.59 -6.58
C ASN A 39 -39.38 12.78 -5.37
N SER A 40 -39.92 11.58 -5.60
CA SER A 40 -40.41 10.67 -4.56
C SER A 40 -40.38 9.21 -5.05
N SER A 41 -40.61 8.28 -4.12
CA SER A 41 -40.92 6.88 -4.41
C SER A 41 -42.05 6.78 -5.46
N PRO A 42 -42.05 5.77 -6.36
CA PRO A 42 -41.18 4.59 -6.38
C PRO A 42 -39.80 4.84 -7.00
N TYR A 43 -38.75 4.52 -6.23
CA TYR A 43 -37.38 4.50 -6.69
C TYR A 43 -37.02 3.16 -7.35
N TYR A 44 -35.79 2.67 -7.19
CA TYR A 44 -35.27 1.50 -7.90
C TYR A 44 -34.82 0.41 -6.93
N TRP A 45 -35.17 -0.85 -7.24
CA TRP A 45 -34.66 -2.02 -6.54
C TRP A 45 -33.24 -2.35 -6.97
N ILE A 46 -32.38 -2.66 -6.00
CA ILE A 46 -31.03 -3.18 -6.22
C ILE A 46 -30.89 -4.60 -5.67
N GLY A 47 -29.85 -5.31 -6.11
CA GLY A 47 -29.63 -6.73 -5.84
C GLY A 47 -29.07 -7.08 -4.46
N VAL A 48 -29.23 -6.25 -3.43
CA VAL A 48 -28.79 -6.58 -2.06
C VAL A 48 -30.02 -6.87 -1.18
N ILE A 49 -29.93 -7.95 -0.40
CA ILE A 49 -31.02 -8.52 0.39
C ILE A 49 -30.49 -9.12 1.69
N LYS A 50 -31.35 -9.26 2.71
CA LYS A 50 -31.16 -10.11 3.88
C LYS A 50 -32.05 -11.35 3.77
N LYS A 51 -31.59 -12.53 4.19
CA LYS A 51 -32.51 -13.68 4.32
C LYS A 51 -33.45 -13.49 5.51
N HIS A 52 -32.92 -12.96 6.61
CA HIS A 52 -33.66 -12.65 7.84
C HIS A 52 -33.16 -11.34 8.47
N LYS A 53 -33.98 -10.72 9.33
CA LYS A 53 -33.71 -9.42 9.96
C LYS A 53 -32.32 -9.30 10.63
N ASN A 54 -31.86 -10.38 11.27
CA ASN A 54 -30.62 -10.42 12.05
C ASN A 54 -29.42 -10.96 11.25
N GLU A 55 -29.58 -11.18 9.95
CA GLU A 55 -28.50 -11.63 9.07
C GLU A 55 -27.76 -10.47 8.40
N PRO A 56 -26.51 -10.68 7.97
CA PRO A 56 -25.81 -9.70 7.16
C PRO A 56 -26.52 -9.51 5.81
N TRP A 57 -26.37 -8.30 5.26
CA TRP A 57 -26.75 -8.02 3.88
C TRP A 57 -25.86 -8.80 2.92
N THR A 58 -26.48 -9.45 1.94
CA THR A 58 -25.81 -10.22 0.90
C THR A 58 -26.29 -9.79 -0.47
N TRP A 59 -25.37 -9.74 -1.43
CA TRP A 59 -25.73 -9.58 -2.83
C TRP A 59 -26.37 -10.84 -3.40
N ILE A 60 -27.30 -10.65 -4.33
CA ILE A 60 -27.78 -11.74 -5.17
C ILE A 60 -26.64 -12.18 -6.09
N GLY A 61 -26.30 -13.47 -6.06
CA GLY A 61 -25.24 -13.98 -6.91
C GLY A 61 -23.84 -13.65 -6.38
N ASN A 62 -23.07 -12.86 -7.13
CA ASN A 62 -21.61 -12.76 -6.99
C ASN A 62 -21.16 -12.51 -5.52
N ASN A 63 -20.01 -13.06 -5.16
CA ASN A 63 -19.41 -12.96 -3.82
C ASN A 63 -18.88 -11.53 -3.52
N SER A 64 -19.53 -10.46 -4.00
CA SER A 64 -19.17 -9.09 -3.65
C SER A 64 -19.21 -8.94 -2.13
N THR A 65 -18.10 -8.48 -1.57
CA THR A 65 -17.95 -8.22 -0.13
C THR A 65 -18.32 -6.79 0.24
N TRP A 66 -18.59 -5.92 -0.74
CA TRP A 66 -18.87 -4.52 -0.50
C TRP A 66 -20.35 -4.29 -0.20
N VAL A 67 -20.67 -3.90 1.04
CA VAL A 67 -22.05 -3.68 1.50
C VAL A 67 -22.33 -2.19 1.75
N GLY A 68 -21.83 -1.33 0.87
CA GLY A 68 -22.19 0.08 0.86
C GLY A 68 -21.76 0.86 2.10
N GLU A 69 -20.50 0.73 2.53
CA GLU A 69 -19.91 1.41 3.70
C GLU A 69 -20.29 2.89 3.82
N HIS A 70 -20.40 3.60 2.69
CA HIS A 70 -20.82 5.00 2.60
C HIS A 70 -22.08 5.22 1.76
N SER A 71 -22.78 4.14 1.40
CA SER A 71 -23.94 4.19 0.52
C SER A 71 -25.26 4.23 1.26
N TRP A 72 -25.32 3.92 2.55
CA TRP A 72 -26.57 4.02 3.32
C TRP A 72 -26.95 5.49 3.58
N ALA A 73 -28.25 5.78 3.51
CA ALA A 73 -28.77 7.10 3.88
C ALA A 73 -28.60 7.36 5.38
N ALA A 74 -28.67 8.63 5.80
CA ALA A 74 -28.58 8.95 7.22
C ALA A 74 -29.68 8.22 8.01
N ASN A 75 -29.27 7.54 9.09
CA ASN A 75 -30.09 6.65 9.91
C ASN A 75 -30.51 5.32 9.26
N GLU A 76 -29.98 4.96 8.09
CA GLU A 76 -30.21 3.64 7.48
C GLU A 76 -29.02 2.70 7.67
N PRO A 77 -29.24 1.36 7.72
CA PRO A 77 -30.53 0.68 7.70
C PRO A 77 -31.25 0.70 9.05
N ASN A 78 -32.47 1.24 9.11
CA ASN A 78 -33.23 1.42 10.36
C ASN A 78 -34.14 0.24 10.73
N ASN A 79 -34.48 -0.63 9.77
CA ASN A 79 -35.45 -1.72 9.95
C ASN A 79 -36.74 -1.27 10.68
N ASN A 80 -37.23 -0.07 10.35
CA ASN A 80 -38.32 0.62 11.02
C ASN A 80 -39.66 -0.15 10.96
N HIS A 81 -39.81 -1.08 10.00
CA HIS A 81 -41.02 -1.90 9.87
C HIS A 81 -40.86 -3.40 10.15
N SER A 82 -39.83 -3.82 10.88
CA SER A 82 -39.61 -5.20 11.38
C SER A 82 -39.32 -6.31 10.35
N THR A 83 -39.46 -6.05 9.04
CA THR A 83 -39.18 -7.03 7.94
C THR A 83 -38.60 -6.38 6.67
N GLU A 84 -37.80 -5.32 6.83
CA GLU A 84 -37.20 -4.58 5.71
C GLU A 84 -35.89 -5.23 5.28
N VAL A 85 -36.03 -6.27 4.47
CA VAL A 85 -34.92 -7.13 4.06
C VAL A 85 -34.50 -6.91 2.60
N CYS A 86 -35.13 -5.97 1.88
CA CYS A 86 -34.78 -5.61 0.50
C CYS A 86 -34.30 -4.15 0.46
N VAL A 87 -33.49 -3.79 -0.55
CA VAL A 87 -32.87 -2.45 -0.60
C VAL A 87 -33.24 -1.71 -1.87
N GLU A 88 -33.63 -0.45 -1.70
CA GLU A 88 -33.77 0.50 -2.80
C GLU A 88 -32.64 1.52 -2.83
N ILE A 89 -32.45 2.13 -4.00
CA ILE A 89 -31.53 3.26 -4.19
C ILE A 89 -32.29 4.54 -4.49
N TYR A 90 -31.98 5.61 -3.77
CA TYR A 90 -32.57 6.92 -3.94
C TYR A 90 -31.96 7.66 -5.13
N VAL A 91 -32.83 8.26 -5.95
CA VAL A 91 -32.44 9.07 -7.12
C VAL A 91 -33.12 10.44 -7.09
N ASN A 92 -33.36 10.96 -5.90
CA ASN A 92 -33.91 12.30 -5.67
C ASN A 92 -32.90 13.42 -5.92
N ARG A 93 -33.36 14.68 -5.80
CA ARG A 93 -32.52 15.88 -5.97
C ARG A 93 -31.82 16.35 -4.69
N GLY A 94 -32.05 15.66 -3.57
CA GLY A 94 -31.53 16.05 -2.26
C GLY A 94 -30.23 15.34 -1.88
N GLU A 95 -29.81 15.54 -0.64
CA GLU A 95 -28.57 15.02 -0.06
C GLU A 95 -28.50 13.48 -0.04
N ASN A 96 -29.65 12.82 -0.08
CA ASN A 96 -29.73 11.36 -0.13
C ASN A 96 -29.62 10.78 -1.55
N ARG A 97 -29.31 11.57 -2.57
CA ARG A 97 -29.14 11.06 -3.94
C ARG A 97 -28.02 10.01 -3.97
N GLY A 98 -28.34 8.83 -4.47
CA GLY A 98 -27.44 7.68 -4.54
C GLY A 98 -27.28 6.89 -3.24
N LYS A 99 -28.03 7.27 -2.20
CA LYS A 99 -28.06 6.55 -0.94
C LYS A 99 -29.08 5.41 -0.94
N TRP A 100 -28.86 4.43 -0.08
CA TRP A 100 -29.64 3.21 0.03
C TRP A 100 -30.57 3.26 1.24
N ASN A 101 -31.69 2.56 1.09
CA ASN A 101 -32.71 2.42 2.13
C ASN A 101 -33.21 0.97 2.14
N ASP A 102 -33.31 0.38 3.33
CA ASP A 102 -34.00 -0.90 3.49
C ASP A 102 -35.51 -0.70 3.48
N GLU A 103 -36.21 -1.66 2.87
CA GLU A 103 -37.63 -1.58 2.62
C GLU A 103 -38.26 -2.98 2.56
N LYS A 104 -39.58 -3.03 2.76
CA LYS A 104 -40.38 -4.24 2.56
C LYS A 104 -40.28 -4.71 1.11
N CYS A 105 -39.87 -5.95 0.91
CA CYS A 105 -39.76 -6.56 -0.43
C CYS A 105 -41.06 -6.53 -1.26
N ASN A 106 -42.22 -6.41 -0.61
CA ASN A 106 -43.53 -6.29 -1.27
C ASN A 106 -43.84 -4.88 -1.80
N ALA A 107 -43.06 -3.86 -1.42
CA ALA A 107 -43.20 -2.52 -1.97
C ALA A 107 -42.98 -2.53 -3.48
N ARG A 108 -43.66 -1.65 -4.21
CA ARG A 108 -43.57 -1.60 -5.67
C ARG A 108 -42.55 -0.56 -6.11
N LYS A 109 -41.44 -1.00 -6.70
CA LYS A 109 -40.36 -0.13 -7.22
C LYS A 109 -39.92 -0.55 -8.62
N TYR A 110 -39.15 0.27 -9.31
CA TYR A 110 -38.65 -0.06 -10.64
C TYR A 110 -37.48 -1.06 -10.54
N PRO A 111 -37.40 -2.09 -11.40
CA PRO A 111 -36.24 -2.95 -11.45
C PRO A 111 -35.03 -2.18 -12.02
N LEU A 112 -33.88 -2.27 -11.36
CA LEU A 112 -32.60 -1.84 -11.93
C LEU A 112 -31.79 -3.07 -12.33
N CYS A 113 -31.73 -3.32 -13.64
CA CYS A 113 -31.10 -4.50 -14.22
C CYS A 113 -29.71 -4.16 -14.76
N TYR A 114 -28.82 -5.16 -14.79
CA TYR A 114 -27.57 -5.08 -15.56
C TYR A 114 -27.50 -6.21 -16.57
N LYS A 115 -26.69 -6.00 -17.61
CA LYS A 115 -26.32 -7.02 -18.58
C LYS A 115 -24.82 -7.24 -18.45
N ALA A 116 -24.44 -8.45 -18.08
CA ALA A 116 -23.05 -8.86 -18.02
C ALA A 116 -22.39 -8.67 -19.39
N GLN A 117 -21.20 -8.07 -19.37
CA GLN A 117 -20.37 -7.91 -20.56
C GLN A 117 -19.35 -9.05 -20.64
N CYS A 118 -19.00 -9.65 -19.50
CA CYS A 118 -18.27 -10.89 -19.44
C CYS A 118 -19.07 -12.05 -20.06
N ASN A 119 -18.41 -12.79 -20.93
CA ASN A 119 -18.83 -14.10 -21.44
C ASN A 119 -17.62 -15.06 -21.43
N GLU A 120 -17.86 -16.34 -21.73
CA GLU A 120 -16.79 -17.37 -21.69
C GLU A 120 -15.65 -17.12 -22.70
N THR A 121 -15.90 -16.33 -23.76
CA THR A 121 -14.91 -16.01 -24.80
C THR A 121 -14.36 -14.59 -24.68
N SER A 122 -14.75 -13.85 -23.64
CA SER A 122 -14.36 -12.45 -23.42
C SER A 122 -12.84 -12.30 -23.30
N CYS A 123 -12.21 -13.19 -22.54
CA CYS A 123 -10.77 -13.27 -22.33
C CYS A 123 -10.29 -14.63 -22.85
N GLU A 124 -9.22 -14.67 -23.66
CA GLU A 124 -8.72 -15.92 -24.24
C GLU A 124 -8.00 -16.77 -23.20
N ARG A 125 -7.12 -16.15 -22.40
CA ARG A 125 -6.31 -16.77 -21.34
C ARG A 125 -6.27 -15.88 -20.11
N GLY A 126 -7.43 -15.69 -19.48
CA GLY A 126 -7.55 -14.81 -18.34
C GLY A 126 -8.93 -14.82 -17.70
N ARG A 127 -9.01 -14.23 -16.51
CA ARG A 127 -10.27 -14.01 -15.82
C ARG A 127 -10.90 -12.71 -16.29
N CYS A 128 -12.14 -12.80 -16.75
CA CYS A 128 -12.96 -11.66 -17.05
C CYS A 128 -13.41 -10.92 -15.79
N GLN A 129 -13.27 -9.59 -15.76
CA GLN A 129 -13.74 -8.73 -14.69
C GLN A 129 -14.62 -7.61 -15.24
N GLU A 130 -15.86 -7.55 -14.74
CA GLU A 130 -16.80 -6.48 -15.06
C GLU A 130 -16.29 -5.14 -14.51
N THR A 131 -16.49 -4.08 -15.30
CA THR A 131 -16.18 -2.70 -14.92
C THR A 131 -17.34 -1.78 -15.27
N ILE A 132 -17.20 -0.47 -15.01
CA ILE A 132 -18.23 0.50 -15.38
C ILE A 132 -18.37 0.56 -16.90
N ASN A 133 -19.51 0.13 -17.43
CA ASN A 133 -19.84 0.12 -18.87
C ASN A 133 -18.90 -0.69 -19.78
N ASN A 134 -17.91 -1.38 -19.23
CA ASN A 134 -16.98 -2.19 -20.00
C ASN A 134 -16.50 -3.39 -19.17
N MET A 135 -15.55 -4.12 -19.72
CA MET A 135 -14.95 -5.30 -19.15
C MET A 135 -13.44 -5.24 -19.31
N THR A 136 -12.70 -5.80 -18.35
CA THR A 136 -11.26 -5.97 -18.44
C THR A 136 -10.90 -7.45 -18.26
N CYS A 137 -9.80 -7.88 -18.87
CA CYS A 137 -9.24 -9.20 -18.65
C CYS A 137 -8.04 -9.13 -17.71
N LEU A 138 -8.07 -9.95 -16.67
CA LEU A 138 -6.89 -10.22 -15.83
C LEU A 138 -6.20 -11.46 -16.39
N CYS A 139 -5.09 -11.25 -17.09
CA CYS A 139 -4.41 -12.31 -17.80
C CYS A 139 -3.75 -13.33 -16.87
N GLU A 140 -3.77 -14.59 -17.29
CA GLU A 140 -2.95 -15.63 -16.69
C GLU A 140 -1.46 -15.29 -16.90
N PRO A 141 -0.55 -15.74 -16.00
CA PRO A 141 0.88 -15.48 -16.16
C PRO A 141 1.41 -15.91 -17.52
N GLY A 142 2.20 -15.06 -18.18
CA GLY A 142 2.74 -15.33 -19.51
C GLY A 142 1.78 -15.00 -20.66
N PHE A 143 0.70 -14.26 -20.41
CA PHE A 143 -0.20 -13.71 -21.44
C PHE A 143 -0.45 -12.23 -21.20
N GLU A 144 -0.58 -11.49 -22.29
CA GLU A 144 -0.82 -10.05 -22.30
C GLU A 144 -1.86 -9.65 -23.37
N GLY A 145 -2.10 -8.33 -23.45
CA GLY A 145 -3.12 -7.74 -24.32
C GLY A 145 -4.49 -7.63 -23.67
N ASP A 146 -5.36 -6.78 -24.22
CA ASP A 146 -6.66 -6.44 -23.62
C ASP A 146 -7.60 -7.64 -23.44
N ARG A 147 -7.38 -8.72 -24.18
CA ARG A 147 -8.13 -10.00 -24.08
C ARG A 147 -7.24 -11.18 -23.71
N CYS A 148 -6.00 -10.93 -23.28
CA CYS A 148 -5.03 -11.98 -22.96
C CYS A 148 -4.75 -12.91 -24.15
N GLN A 149 -4.74 -12.34 -25.35
CA GLN A 149 -4.65 -13.08 -26.62
C GLN A 149 -3.20 -13.30 -27.07
N THR A 150 -2.25 -12.54 -26.54
CA THR A 150 -0.84 -12.66 -26.90
C THR A 150 -0.09 -13.35 -25.76
N PRO A 151 0.71 -14.40 -26.02
CA PRO A 151 1.71 -14.85 -25.06
C PRO A 151 2.65 -13.69 -24.76
N GLU A 152 2.88 -13.39 -23.49
CA GLU A 152 3.91 -12.46 -23.07
C GLU A 152 5.24 -13.05 -23.54
N GLU A 153 5.91 -12.35 -24.46
CA GLU A 153 7.27 -12.72 -24.84
C GLU A 153 8.16 -12.53 -23.62
N LEU A 154 8.39 -13.62 -22.88
CA LEU A 154 9.59 -13.71 -22.05
C LEU A 154 10.75 -13.27 -22.95
N PRO A 155 11.61 -12.30 -22.57
CA PRO A 155 12.69 -11.87 -23.43
C PRO A 155 13.52 -13.09 -23.82
N LEU A 156 13.31 -13.59 -25.04
CA LEU A 156 13.96 -14.78 -25.59
C LEU A 156 15.42 -14.53 -25.96
N THR A 157 15.96 -13.41 -25.51
CA THR A 157 17.40 -13.19 -25.43
C THR A 157 17.72 -12.87 -23.99
N ASN A 158 17.95 -13.90 -23.19
CA ASN A 158 18.96 -13.79 -22.14
C ASN A 158 20.32 -13.68 -22.85
N ASN A 159 20.53 -12.60 -23.62
CA ASN A 159 21.84 -12.22 -24.09
C ASN A 159 22.50 -11.56 -22.90
N TYR A 160 22.89 -12.41 -21.93
CA TYR A 160 23.77 -12.03 -20.86
C TYR A 160 24.92 -11.27 -21.50
N THR A 161 25.09 -10.02 -21.09
CA THR A 161 26.31 -9.29 -21.45
C THR A 161 27.43 -10.02 -20.71
N GLN A 162 28.17 -10.87 -21.42
CA GLN A 162 29.12 -11.78 -20.80
C GLN A 162 30.26 -10.96 -20.20
N CYS A 163 30.55 -11.21 -18.92
CA CYS A 163 31.72 -10.66 -18.28
C CYS A 163 32.98 -11.10 -19.04
N ASN A 164 33.86 -10.15 -19.34
CA ASN A 164 35.19 -10.42 -19.86
C ASN A 164 36.27 -9.77 -18.97
N ASP A 165 37.53 -10.14 -19.17
CA ASP A 165 38.65 -9.67 -18.34
C ASP A 165 38.88 -8.14 -18.40
N THR A 166 38.19 -7.43 -19.32
CA THR A 166 38.28 -5.97 -19.47
C THR A 166 37.05 -5.23 -18.96
N SER A 167 36.06 -5.95 -18.44
CA SER A 167 34.75 -5.41 -18.10
C SER A 167 34.80 -4.40 -16.94
N CYS A 168 35.57 -4.72 -15.90
CA CYS A 168 35.84 -3.87 -14.76
C CYS A 168 37.35 -3.67 -14.63
N GLU A 169 37.83 -2.45 -14.43
CA GLU A 169 39.26 -2.16 -14.33
C GLU A 169 39.85 -2.60 -12.99
N ARG A 170 39.13 -2.33 -11.88
CA ARG A 170 39.51 -2.62 -10.49
C ARG A 170 38.30 -3.10 -9.69
N GLY A 171 37.67 -4.18 -10.16
CA GLY A 171 36.47 -4.72 -9.54
C GLY A 171 36.05 -6.07 -10.10
N ARG A 172 35.13 -6.72 -9.39
CA ARG A 172 34.53 -7.98 -9.85
C ARG A 172 33.33 -7.69 -10.73
N CYS A 173 33.35 -8.25 -11.93
CA CYS A 173 32.23 -8.24 -12.85
C CYS A 173 31.11 -9.19 -12.39
N GLN A 174 29.87 -8.72 -12.44
CA GLN A 174 28.67 -9.51 -12.19
C GLN A 174 27.67 -9.35 -13.34
N GLU A 175 27.30 -10.50 -13.91
CA GLU A 175 26.35 -10.61 -15.00
C GLU A 175 24.92 -10.30 -14.52
N THR A 176 24.17 -9.51 -15.29
CA THR A 176 22.76 -9.18 -15.03
C THR A 176 21.92 -9.30 -16.30
N ILE A 177 20.59 -9.25 -16.18
CA ILE A 177 19.68 -9.32 -17.33
C ILE A 177 19.93 -8.09 -18.23
N ASN A 178 20.35 -8.31 -19.48
CA ASN A 178 20.64 -7.28 -20.50
C ASN A 178 21.74 -6.27 -20.16
N ASN A 179 22.51 -6.47 -19.08
CA ASN A 179 23.60 -5.57 -18.69
C ASN A 179 24.60 -6.28 -17.77
N MET A 180 25.65 -5.57 -17.36
CA MET A 180 26.69 -6.05 -16.47
C MET A 180 26.99 -4.99 -15.42
N THR A 181 27.33 -5.40 -14.21
CA THR A 181 27.65 -4.51 -13.09
C THR A 181 29.04 -4.81 -12.53
N CYS A 182 29.76 -3.78 -12.09
CA CYS A 182 31.09 -3.92 -11.47
C CYS A 182 31.01 -3.66 -9.97
N LEU A 183 31.45 -4.62 -9.17
CA LEU A 183 31.66 -4.48 -7.74
C LEU A 183 33.10 -4.02 -7.51
N CYS A 184 33.29 -2.73 -7.23
CA CYS A 184 34.62 -2.14 -7.12
C CYS A 184 35.39 -2.59 -5.89
N GLU A 185 36.71 -2.74 -6.06
CA GLU A 185 37.64 -2.91 -4.96
C GLU A 185 37.67 -1.63 -4.10
N PRO A 186 38.00 -1.73 -2.79
CA PRO A 186 38.08 -0.55 -1.94
C PRO A 186 39.02 0.52 -2.50
N GLY A 187 38.54 1.76 -2.56
CA GLY A 187 39.31 2.88 -3.11
C GLY A 187 39.17 3.06 -4.62
N PHE A 188 38.20 2.41 -5.26
CA PHE A 188 37.83 2.62 -6.66
C PHE A 188 36.32 2.82 -6.81
N GLU A 189 35.93 3.70 -7.72
CA GLU A 189 34.55 4.03 -8.03
C GLU A 189 34.27 4.15 -9.54
N GLY A 190 32.99 4.33 -9.88
CA GLY A 190 32.49 4.42 -11.24
C GLY A 190 32.00 3.08 -11.80
N ASP A 191 31.24 3.15 -12.90
CA ASP A 191 30.53 1.99 -13.46
C ASP A 191 31.44 0.84 -13.90
N ARG A 192 32.73 1.11 -14.14
CA ARG A 192 33.78 0.12 -14.47
C ARG A 192 34.91 0.11 -13.44
N CYS A 193 34.77 0.78 -12.30
CA CYS A 193 35.83 0.93 -11.29
C CYS A 193 37.11 1.57 -11.87
N GLN A 194 36.94 2.50 -12.80
CA GLN A 194 38.02 3.16 -13.54
C GLN A 194 38.60 4.36 -12.79
N THR A 195 37.88 4.88 -11.81
CA THR A 195 38.30 6.03 -11.03
C THR A 195 38.86 5.51 -9.71
N ALA A 196 40.11 5.84 -9.38
CA ALA A 196 40.57 5.68 -8.01
C ALA A 196 39.85 6.72 -7.16
N ASP A 197 39.21 6.30 -6.08
CA ASP A 197 38.72 7.23 -5.06
C ASP A 197 39.92 8.07 -4.63
N GLU A 198 39.92 9.35 -4.99
CA GLU A 198 40.84 10.32 -4.43
C GLU A 198 40.42 10.57 -2.97
N LEU A 199 40.62 9.57 -2.11
CA LEU A 199 40.69 9.82 -0.69
C LEU A 199 41.93 10.71 -0.48
N PRO A 200 41.76 11.93 0.05
CA PRO A 200 42.82 12.93 0.07
C PRO A 200 43.88 12.52 1.09
N LEU A 201 44.93 11.83 0.63
CA LEU A 201 46.12 11.50 1.44
C LEU A 201 47.05 12.71 1.66
N THR A 202 46.55 13.95 1.67
CA THR A 202 47.39 15.13 1.98
C THR A 202 46.61 16.35 2.49
N ASN A 203 45.58 16.18 3.32
CA ASN A 203 45.15 17.30 4.16
C ASN A 203 45.41 17.00 5.62
N ASN A 204 46.21 17.85 6.25
CA ASN A 204 46.55 17.89 7.66
C ASN A 204 45.29 18.22 8.49
N TYR A 205 44.27 17.35 8.42
CA TYR A 205 43.04 17.45 9.19
C TYR A 205 43.24 16.60 10.44
N THR A 206 43.71 17.23 11.51
CA THR A 206 43.74 16.58 12.81
C THR A 206 42.30 16.30 13.23
N VAL A 207 41.90 15.02 13.27
CA VAL A 207 40.61 14.61 13.81
C VAL A 207 40.52 15.11 15.25
N GLN A 208 39.52 15.96 15.54
CA GLN A 208 39.25 16.51 16.87
C GLN A 208 37.93 15.96 17.40
N CYS A 209 37.97 15.43 18.62
CA CYS A 209 36.78 15.00 19.34
C CYS A 209 36.15 16.17 20.12
N PRO A 210 34.83 16.14 20.35
CA PRO A 210 34.14 17.20 21.08
C PRO A 210 34.64 17.31 22.54
N PRO A 211 34.60 18.52 23.14
CA PRO A 211 34.93 18.71 24.55
C PRO A 211 34.09 17.82 25.47
N LEU A 212 34.77 17.14 26.40
CA LEU A 212 34.12 16.26 27.38
C LEU A 212 33.70 17.05 28.62
N PRO A 213 32.43 16.93 29.06
CA PRO A 213 31.98 17.54 30.32
C PRO A 213 32.50 16.76 31.53
N ARG A 214 32.78 17.47 32.63
CA ARG A 214 33.16 16.85 33.91
C ARG A 214 31.96 16.09 34.51
N PRO A 215 32.19 14.92 35.15
CA PRO A 215 31.16 14.22 35.91
C PRO A 215 30.83 14.99 37.18
N ASP A 216 29.57 14.97 37.58
CA ASP A 216 29.13 15.53 38.86
C ASP A 216 29.84 14.80 40.00
N ASN A 217 30.37 15.53 40.99
CA ASN A 217 31.20 14.98 42.07
C ASN A 217 32.45 14.22 41.58
N GLY A 218 33.00 14.54 40.41
CA GLY A 218 34.22 13.94 39.90
C GLY A 218 35.11 14.92 39.11
N TYR A 219 36.15 14.36 38.50
CA TYR A 219 37.15 15.09 37.74
C TYR A 219 37.47 14.37 36.43
N LEU A 220 38.07 15.12 35.50
CA LEU A 220 38.50 14.64 34.18
C LEU A 220 39.96 15.04 33.99
N SER A 221 40.81 14.08 33.60
CA SER A 221 42.22 14.27 33.31
C SER A 221 42.56 13.68 31.94
N CYS A 222 42.92 14.52 30.98
CA CYS A 222 43.33 14.09 29.64
C CYS A 222 44.85 14.16 29.49
N PHE A 223 45.45 13.08 28.99
CA PHE A 223 46.87 13.03 28.66
C PHE A 223 47.05 13.23 27.15
N GLY A 224 48.03 14.04 26.72
CA GLY A 224 48.43 14.12 25.31
C GLY A 224 48.05 15.40 24.54
N GLY A 225 47.24 16.30 25.12
CA GLY A 225 46.95 17.63 24.53
C GLY A 225 46.05 17.61 23.28
N ASN A 226 45.07 18.53 23.25
CA ASN A 226 44.21 18.89 22.11
C ASN A 226 43.06 17.96 21.68
N LEU A 227 42.58 17.03 22.51
CA LEU A 227 41.35 16.24 22.22
C LEU A 227 41.37 15.59 20.81
N THR A 228 42.56 15.37 20.25
CA THR A 228 42.74 14.85 18.90
C THR A 228 42.70 13.34 18.90
N PHE A 229 42.63 12.73 17.71
CA PHE A 229 42.76 11.29 17.52
C PHE A 229 43.84 10.69 18.41
N ASN A 230 43.51 9.56 19.05
CA ASN A 230 44.35 8.82 19.99
C ASN A 230 44.64 9.52 21.33
N SER A 231 44.00 10.67 21.61
CA SER A 231 44.00 11.24 22.96
C SER A 231 43.13 10.39 23.88
N THR A 232 43.64 10.08 25.07
CA THR A 232 42.89 9.35 26.11
C THR A 232 42.61 10.27 27.30
N CYS A 233 41.34 10.34 27.67
CA CYS A 233 40.85 11.06 28.83
C CYS A 233 40.38 10.10 29.90
N ARG A 234 40.83 10.31 31.14
CA ARG A 234 40.45 9.53 32.31
C ARG A 234 39.52 10.31 33.23
N TYR A 235 38.43 9.69 33.63
CA TYR A 235 37.49 10.16 34.63
C TYR A 235 37.86 9.62 36.01
N GLY A 236 37.65 10.43 37.03
CA GLY A 236 37.73 10.01 38.43
C GLY A 236 36.62 10.63 39.26
N CYS A 237 36.36 10.06 40.44
CA CYS A 237 35.35 10.54 41.36
C CYS A 237 36.00 11.14 42.61
N SER A 238 35.34 12.14 43.19
CA SER A 238 35.77 12.77 44.44
C SER A 238 35.62 11.80 45.61
N LEU A 239 36.29 12.09 46.72
CA LEU A 239 36.24 11.26 47.92
C LEU A 239 34.78 11.01 48.37
N GLY A 240 34.42 9.74 48.58
CA GLY A 240 33.06 9.32 48.95
C GLY A 240 32.16 8.90 47.79
N PHE A 241 32.66 8.89 46.55
CA PHE A 241 31.91 8.48 45.36
C PHE A 241 32.61 7.36 44.58
N LEU A 242 31.84 6.42 44.05
CA LEU A 242 32.31 5.34 43.16
C LEU A 242 31.95 5.64 41.70
N ILE A 243 32.84 5.26 40.78
CA ILE A 243 32.62 5.42 39.35
C ILE A 243 31.76 4.28 38.80
N LEU A 244 30.72 4.65 38.05
CA LEU A 244 29.84 3.74 37.30
C LEU A 244 30.02 3.99 35.81
N GLY A 245 30.59 3.01 35.12
CA GLY A 245 30.94 3.07 33.69
C GLY A 245 32.44 2.98 33.45
N SER A 246 32.86 3.17 32.20
CA SER A 246 34.26 3.13 31.82
C SER A 246 35.00 4.36 32.35
N PRO A 247 36.12 4.19 33.08
CA PRO A 247 36.90 5.31 33.62
C PRO A 247 37.73 6.02 32.54
N GLU A 248 37.80 5.48 31.32
CA GLU A 248 38.64 6.01 30.24
C GLU A 248 37.89 6.03 28.92
N VAL A 249 38.13 7.08 28.13
CA VAL A 249 37.63 7.23 26.76
C VAL A 249 38.76 7.70 25.86
N THR A 250 38.81 7.17 24.64
CA THR A 250 39.81 7.49 23.63
C THR A 250 39.15 8.10 22.40
N CYS A 251 39.76 9.12 21.81
CA CYS A 251 39.27 9.76 20.59
C CYS A 251 39.56 8.88 19.36
N GLU A 252 38.51 8.44 18.67
CA GLU A 252 38.61 7.53 17.53
C GLU A 252 38.84 8.26 16.20
N VAL A 253 39.21 7.52 15.15
CA VAL A 253 39.44 8.06 13.78
C VAL A 253 38.20 8.75 13.20
N THR A 254 37.03 8.45 13.73
CA THR A 254 35.73 9.01 13.34
C THR A 254 35.45 10.39 13.97
N GLY A 255 36.27 10.84 14.93
CA GLY A 255 36.01 12.06 15.70
C GLY A 255 35.00 11.87 16.85
N VAL A 256 34.71 10.63 17.22
CA VAL A 256 33.81 10.26 18.32
C VAL A 256 34.62 9.60 19.45
N TRP A 257 34.17 9.78 20.69
CA TRP A 257 34.75 9.12 21.85
C TRP A 257 34.33 7.65 21.93
N SER A 258 35.26 6.77 22.29
CA SER A 258 35.05 5.32 22.41
C SER A 258 33.99 4.89 23.45
N GLY A 259 33.45 5.83 24.23
CA GLY A 259 32.44 5.53 25.24
C GLY A 259 31.74 6.77 25.82
N PRO A 260 30.60 6.58 26.49
CA PRO A 260 29.84 7.66 27.12
C PRO A 260 30.50 8.19 28.41
N ARG A 261 30.07 9.38 28.88
CA ARG A 261 30.47 9.96 30.17
C ARG A 261 30.04 9.03 31.33
N PRO A 262 30.94 8.64 32.25
CA PRO A 262 30.58 7.85 33.43
C PRO A 262 29.88 8.69 34.51
N THR A 263 29.30 8.02 35.50
CA THR A 263 28.60 8.67 36.64
C THR A 263 29.33 8.40 37.95
N CYS A 264 29.46 9.40 38.81
CA CYS A 264 29.95 9.22 40.17
C CYS A 264 28.75 9.10 41.13
N ALA A 265 28.55 7.91 41.70
CA ALA A 265 27.47 7.64 42.64
C ALA A 265 28.00 7.65 44.08
N CYS A 266 27.18 8.08 45.05
CA CYS A 266 27.54 8.03 46.46
C CYS A 266 27.88 6.57 46.84
N ASN A 267 29.02 6.40 47.51
CA ASN A 267 29.45 5.13 48.07
C ASN A 267 28.59 4.76 49.29
#